data_AF-A0A8H5C4H0-F1
#
_entry.id   AF-A0A8H5C4H0-F1
#
_cell.length_a   1.000
_cell.length_b   1.000
_cell.length_c   1.000
_cell.angle_alpha   90.00
_cell.angle_beta   90.00
_cell.angle_gamma   90.00
#
_symmetry.space_group_name_H-M   'P 1'
#
loop_
_entity.id
_entity.type
_entity.pdbx_description
1 polymer ?
#
loop_
_entity_poly.entity_id
_entity_poly.type
_entity_poly.pdbx_seq_one_letter_code
_entity_poly.pdbx_strand_id
1 'polypeptide(L)'
;MPCHATLERSKYPKEVIDNSSFLSTDFFTFTPPNDERFDLIVDHTFFVAIPPSLRPAWGAQMSSLLKPGGLLITLVYPILQPTDTGPPYFVRPEHYDAPLAAEGHFSKIWDRKPAKSSPSHEGIEQVLVWRRN
;
A
#
# COMPACT_ATOMS: atom_id res chain seq x y z
N MET A 1 -22.21 1.94 -9.48
CA MET A 1 -22.56 0.50 -9.54
C MET A 1 -21.66 -0.23 -8.56
N PRO A 2 -22.16 -0.95 -7.55
CA PRO A 2 -21.31 -1.79 -6.72
C PRO A 2 -20.85 -2.98 -7.58
N CYS A 3 -19.54 -3.14 -7.73
CA CYS A 3 -18.95 -4.34 -8.30
C CYS A 3 -19.08 -5.46 -7.26
N HIS A 4 -20.11 -6.30 -7.38
CA HIS A 4 -20.20 -7.54 -6.62
C HIS A 4 -19.24 -8.57 -7.24
N ALA A 5 -17.94 -8.37 -7.04
CA ALA A 5 -16.97 -9.43 -7.25
C ALA A 5 -17.17 -10.47 -6.13
N THR A 6 -17.99 -11.49 -6.39
CA THR A 6 -18.06 -12.66 -5.51
C THR A 6 -16.73 -13.39 -5.62
N LEU A 7 -15.86 -13.23 -4.62
CA LEU A 7 -14.61 -13.98 -4.55
C LEU A 7 -14.92 -15.48 -4.56
N GLU A 8 -14.40 -16.21 -5.56
CA GLU A 8 -14.42 -17.68 -5.60
C GLU A 8 -13.51 -18.25 -4.52
N ARG A 9 -13.96 -18.19 -3.27
CA ARG A 9 -13.22 -18.60 -2.07
C ARG A 9 -12.73 -20.05 -2.17
N SER A 10 -13.49 -20.92 -2.83
CA SER A 10 -13.17 -22.35 -3.01
C SER A 10 -11.85 -22.63 -3.75
N LYS A 11 -11.27 -21.65 -4.43
CA LYS A 11 -9.97 -21.79 -5.11
C LYS A 11 -8.77 -21.76 -4.16
N TYR A 12 -8.93 -21.24 -2.95
CA TYR A 12 -7.84 -21.05 -1.99
C TYR A 12 -7.87 -22.10 -0.88
N PRO A 13 -6.71 -22.42 -0.24
CA PRO A 13 -6.68 -23.31 0.91
C PRO A 13 -7.63 -22.83 2.01
N LYS A 14 -8.35 -23.76 2.66
CA LYS A 14 -9.33 -23.42 3.70
C LYS A 14 -8.76 -22.52 4.80
N GLU A 15 -7.52 -22.79 5.21
CA GLU A 15 -6.80 -22.00 6.21
C GLU A 15 -6.62 -20.53 5.79
N VAL A 16 -6.38 -20.26 4.51
CA VAL A 16 -6.29 -18.88 3.99
C VAL A 16 -7.65 -18.19 4.06
N ILE A 17 -8.71 -18.91 3.70
CA ILE A 17 -10.08 -18.37 3.73
C ILE A 17 -10.46 -18.02 5.18
N ASP A 18 -10.25 -18.96 6.10
CA ASP A 18 -10.63 -18.81 7.51
C ASP A 18 -9.85 -17.67 8.20
N ASN A 19 -8.60 -17.44 7.78
CA ASN A 19 -7.74 -16.36 8.31
C ASN A 19 -7.80 -15.08 7.47
N SER A 20 -8.84 -14.90 6.64
CA SER A 20 -9.02 -13.69 5.82
C SER A 20 -10.36 -13.02 6.10
N SER A 21 -10.31 -11.69 6.22
CA SER A 21 -11.50 -10.85 6.30
C SER A 21 -11.47 -9.81 5.17
N PHE A 22 -12.64 -9.49 4.64
CA PHE A 22 -12.81 -8.46 3.62
C PHE A 22 -13.72 -7.40 4.20
N LEU A 23 -13.22 -6.17 4.24
CA LEU A 23 -13.96 -5.03 4.77
C LEU A 23 -14.29 -4.06 3.64
N SER A 24 -15.58 -3.82 3.42
CA SER A 24 -16.05 -2.78 2.53
C SER A 24 -16.15 -1.47 3.30
N THR A 25 -15.06 -0.70 3.31
CA THR A 25 -14.97 0.58 4.02
C THR A 25 -14.16 1.60 3.23
N ASP A 26 -14.25 2.87 3.63
CA ASP A 26 -13.36 3.92 3.15
C ASP A 26 -12.05 3.90 3.96
N PHE A 27 -10.94 3.70 3.25
CA PHE A 27 -9.60 3.68 3.81
C PHE A 27 -9.29 4.93 4.65
N PHE A 28 -9.70 6.12 4.20
CA PHE A 28 -9.34 7.39 4.86
C PHE A 28 -10.11 7.65 6.16
N THR A 29 -11.20 6.92 6.40
CA THR A 29 -12.02 7.07 7.62
C THR A 29 -12.02 5.81 8.49
N PHE A 30 -11.44 4.71 8.00
CA PHE A 30 -11.34 3.47 8.75
C PHE A 30 -10.46 3.65 10.00
N THR A 31 -11.03 3.39 11.17
CA THR A 31 -10.32 3.52 12.45
C THR A 31 -10.54 2.26 13.28
N PRO A 32 -9.65 1.26 13.21
CA PRO A 32 -9.77 0.06 14.03
C PRO A 32 -9.47 0.39 15.51
N PRO A 33 -9.98 -0.42 16.46
CA PRO A 33 -9.52 -0.41 17.83
C PRO A 33 -7.99 -0.54 17.93
N ASN A 34 -7.40 -0.01 19.02
CA ASN A 34 -5.93 0.01 19.16
C ASN A 34 -5.29 -1.39 19.17
N ASP A 35 -5.99 -2.37 19.72
CA ASP A 35 -5.62 -3.79 19.77
C ASP A 35 -5.82 -4.51 18.43
N GLU A 36 -6.54 -3.92 17.48
CA GLU A 36 -6.79 -4.45 16.13
C GLU A 36 -5.95 -3.77 15.04
N ARG A 37 -4.95 -2.93 15.42
CA ARG A 37 -3.99 -2.36 14.47
C ARG A 37 -3.12 -3.44 13.83
N PHE A 38 -2.54 -3.13 12.68
CA PHE A 38 -1.80 -4.09 11.89
C PHE A 38 -0.31 -4.12 12.27
N ASP A 39 0.28 -5.32 12.21
CA ASP A 39 1.73 -5.51 12.29
C ASP A 39 2.42 -5.31 10.92
N LEU A 40 1.67 -5.53 9.84
CA LEU A 40 2.12 -5.41 8.45
C LEU A 40 1.00 -4.84 7.57
N ILE A 41 1.34 -3.86 6.73
CA ILE A 41 0.50 -3.39 5.62
C ILE A 41 1.28 -3.56 4.31
N VAL A 42 0.58 -3.99 3.26
CA VAL A 42 1.12 -4.07 1.90
C VAL A 42 0.28 -3.15 1.01
N ASP A 43 0.91 -2.10 0.47
CA ASP A 43 0.31 -1.23 -0.55
C ASP A 43 0.82 -1.67 -1.93
N HIS A 44 -0.12 -2.11 -2.77
CA HIS A 44 0.13 -2.36 -4.19
C HIS A 44 -1.02 -1.78 -4.99
N THR A 45 -0.71 -0.90 -5.93
CA THR A 45 -1.68 -0.17 -6.78
C THR A 45 -2.69 0.73 -6.05
N PHE A 46 -2.62 0.90 -4.73
CA PHE A 46 -3.53 1.79 -3.99
C PHE A 46 -3.02 3.23 -3.98
N PHE A 47 -1.74 3.44 -3.66
CA PHE A 47 -1.12 4.78 -3.66
C PHE A 47 -1.22 5.51 -5.02
N VAL A 48 -1.15 4.77 -6.12
CA VAL A 48 -1.30 5.33 -7.48
C VAL A 48 -2.76 5.46 -7.93
N ALA A 49 -3.71 4.85 -7.22
CA ALA A 49 -5.13 4.99 -7.51
C ALA A 49 -5.72 6.29 -6.95
N ILE A 50 -5.13 6.84 -5.88
CA ILE A 50 -5.60 8.06 -5.23
C ILE A 50 -4.99 9.32 -5.89
N PRO A 51 -5.75 10.44 -5.96
CA PRO A 51 -5.21 11.73 -6.40
C PRO A 51 -3.94 12.12 -5.61
N PRO A 52 -2.92 12.72 -6.25
CA PRO A 52 -1.69 13.12 -5.57
C PRO A 52 -1.90 14.02 -4.33
N SER A 53 -2.96 14.84 -4.33
CA SER A 53 -3.35 15.69 -3.19
C SER A 53 -3.75 14.90 -1.94
N LEU A 54 -4.14 13.63 -2.06
CA LEU A 54 -4.50 12.76 -0.94
C LEU A 54 -3.30 11.96 -0.38
N ARG A 55 -2.12 12.03 -1.01
CA ARG A 55 -0.95 11.26 -0.57
C ARG A 55 -0.50 11.60 0.86
N PRO A 56 -0.53 12.87 1.33
CA PRO A 56 -0.25 13.17 2.74
C PRO A 56 -1.24 12.49 3.69
N ALA A 57 -2.55 12.54 3.37
CA ALA A 57 -3.58 11.87 4.17
C ALA A 57 -3.41 10.35 4.17
N TRP A 58 -2.97 9.77 3.04
CA TRP A 58 -2.62 8.35 2.95
C TRP A 58 -1.47 7.99 3.89
N GLY A 59 -0.41 8.80 3.95
CA GLY A 59 0.72 8.55 4.83
C GLY A 59 0.36 8.62 6.31
N ALA A 60 -0.43 9.63 6.69
CA ALA A 60 -0.99 9.75 8.04
C ALA A 60 -1.86 8.54 8.42
N GLN A 61 -2.67 8.06 7.47
CA GLN A 61 -3.53 6.90 7.68
C GLN A 61 -2.74 5.59 7.79
N MET A 62 -1.68 5.41 6.99
CA MET A 62 -0.78 4.26 7.16
C MET A 62 -0.12 4.25 8.56
N SER A 63 0.25 5.42 9.08
CA SER A 63 0.81 5.56 10.43
C SER A 63 -0.22 5.22 11.52
N SER A 64 -1.47 5.64 11.35
CA SER A 64 -2.55 5.40 12.33
C SER A 64 -2.92 3.92 12.42
N LEU A 65 -2.92 3.22 11.27
CA LEU A 65 -3.30 1.81 11.15
C LEU A 65 -2.22 0.83 11.62
N LEU A 66 -0.94 1.24 11.60
CA LEU A 66 0.17 0.39 12.04
C LEU A 66 0.47 0.51 13.54
N LYS A 67 0.87 -0.62 14.14
CA LYS A 67 1.47 -0.64 15.48
C LYS A 67 2.88 -0.04 15.47
N PRO A 68 3.37 0.53 16.59
CA PRO A 68 4.79 0.80 16.82
C PRO A 68 5.68 -0.38 16.39
N GLY A 69 6.69 -0.12 15.54
CA GLY A 69 7.59 -1.14 15.02
C GLY A 69 7.05 -1.98 13.85
N GLY A 70 5.78 -1.83 13.49
CA GLY A 70 5.13 -2.49 12.35
C GLY A 70 5.72 -2.07 11.00
N LEU A 71 5.41 -2.84 9.96
CA LEU A 71 5.98 -2.68 8.63
C LEU A 71 4.94 -2.21 7.61
N LEU A 72 5.34 -1.25 6.78
CA LEU A 72 4.64 -0.92 5.55
C LEU A 72 5.52 -1.34 4.37
N ILE A 73 5.00 -2.19 3.49
CA ILE A 73 5.63 -2.57 2.22
C ILE A 73 4.89 -1.84 1.10
N THR A 74 5.59 -0.98 0.37
CA THR A 74 5.04 -0.27 -0.78
C THR A 74 5.65 -0.81 -2.07
N LEU A 75 4.80 -1.35 -2.95
CA LEU A 75 5.19 -1.73 -4.30
C LEU A 75 4.99 -0.51 -5.20
N VAL A 76 6.08 0.17 -5.49
CA VAL A 76 6.12 1.33 -6.40
C VAL A 76 5.88 0.82 -7.81
N TYR A 77 4.63 0.87 -8.25
CA TYR A 77 4.20 0.38 -9.56
C TYR A 77 2.95 1.14 -10.03
N PRO A 78 2.83 1.45 -11.33
CA PRO A 78 3.81 1.25 -12.39
C PRO A 78 4.75 2.47 -12.54
N ILE A 79 6.06 2.22 -12.66
CA ILE A 79 7.07 3.26 -12.90
C ILE A 79 7.13 3.57 -14.40
N LEU A 80 6.23 4.44 -14.86
CA LEU A 80 6.09 4.84 -16.27
C LEU A 80 6.55 6.28 -16.50
N GLN A 81 6.49 6.79 -17.73
CA GLN A 81 6.76 8.20 -18.03
C GLN A 81 5.78 9.13 -17.28
N PRO A 82 6.20 10.38 -16.95
CA PRO A 82 5.32 11.36 -16.34
C PRO A 82 4.01 11.58 -17.11
N THR A 83 2.92 11.71 -16.37
CA THR A 83 1.57 11.99 -16.89
C THR A 83 0.79 12.78 -15.85
N ASP A 84 -0.06 13.69 -16.33
CA ASP A 84 -0.99 14.48 -15.50
C ASP A 84 -2.35 13.79 -15.33
N THR A 85 -2.53 12.62 -15.96
CA THR A 85 -3.76 11.82 -15.88
C THR A 85 -3.59 10.62 -14.96
N GLY A 86 -4.71 10.10 -14.46
CA GLY A 86 -4.75 8.89 -13.65
C GLY A 86 -6.20 8.41 -13.44
N PRO A 87 -6.40 7.30 -12.72
CA PRO A 87 -5.39 6.37 -12.23
C PRO A 87 -4.86 5.41 -13.32
N PRO A 88 -3.63 4.86 -13.18
CA PRO A 88 -2.65 5.14 -12.13
C PRO A 88 -2.01 6.52 -12.32
N TYR A 89 -1.94 7.31 -11.25
CA TYR A 89 -1.22 8.58 -11.24
C TYR A 89 0.30 8.35 -11.24
N PHE A 90 1.05 9.27 -11.84
CA PHE A 90 2.50 9.22 -11.91
C PHE A 90 3.16 8.96 -10.55
N VAL A 91 4.07 7.99 -10.52
CA VAL A 91 4.76 7.57 -9.29
C VAL A 91 6.25 7.32 -9.52
N ARG A 92 7.03 7.67 -8.50
CA ARG A 92 8.44 7.34 -8.33
C ARG A 92 8.71 7.01 -6.86
N PRO A 93 9.79 6.28 -6.52
CA PRO A 93 10.12 5.94 -5.13
C PRO A 93 10.14 7.15 -4.19
N GLU A 94 10.68 8.28 -4.64
CA GLU A 94 10.78 9.53 -3.87
C GLU A 94 9.42 10.15 -3.53
N HIS A 95 8.34 9.81 -4.24
CA HIS A 95 7.00 10.33 -3.92
C HIS A 95 6.43 9.79 -2.60
N TYR A 96 7.03 8.74 -2.03
CA TYR A 96 6.66 8.19 -0.73
C TYR A 96 7.36 8.89 0.45
N ASP A 97 8.45 9.62 0.19
CA ASP A 97 9.28 10.21 1.25
C ASP A 97 8.50 11.29 2.02
N ALA A 98 7.85 12.21 1.33
CA ALA A 98 7.09 13.27 2.01
C ALA A 98 5.90 12.72 2.83
N PRO A 99 5.04 11.82 2.29
CA PRO A 99 3.96 11.22 3.08
C PRO A 99 4.39 10.40 4.30
N LEU A 100 5.56 9.75 4.26
CA LEU A 100 5.95 8.78 5.30
C LEU A 100 7.06 9.29 6.23
N ALA A 101 8.05 9.99 5.70
CA ALA A 101 9.25 10.37 6.46
C ALA A 101 9.20 11.79 7.02
N ALA A 102 8.42 12.71 6.43
CA ALA A 102 8.47 14.15 6.79
C ALA A 102 8.11 14.43 8.25
N GLU A 103 7.20 13.63 8.84
CA GLU A 103 6.77 13.77 10.24
C GLU A 103 7.51 12.80 11.19
N GLY A 104 8.52 12.09 10.70
CA GLY A 104 9.28 11.13 11.50
C GLY A 104 8.48 9.90 11.92
N HIS A 105 7.33 9.63 11.29
CA HIS A 105 6.50 8.46 11.57
C HIS A 105 7.08 7.14 11.06
N PHE A 106 7.89 7.20 9.99
CA PHE A 106 8.49 6.04 9.38
C PHE A 106 9.99 6.20 9.13
N SER A 107 10.70 5.08 9.22
CA SER A 107 12.07 4.91 8.74
C SER A 107 12.09 3.97 7.54
N LYS A 108 12.68 4.40 6.42
CA LYS A 108 12.90 3.52 5.25
C LYS A 108 14.03 2.55 5.58
N ILE A 109 13.73 1.25 5.68
CA ILE A 109 14.70 0.21 6.06
C ILE A 109 15.14 -0.67 4.87
N TRP A 110 14.40 -0.63 3.77
CA TRP A 110 14.74 -1.36 2.55
C TRP A 110 14.21 -0.64 1.32
N ASP A 111 15.00 -0.66 0.25
CA ASP A 111 14.69 0.04 -1.01
C ASP A 111 15.44 -0.66 -2.15
N ARG A 112 14.78 -1.54 -2.90
CA ARG A 112 15.41 -2.25 -4.01
C ARG A 112 14.41 -2.57 -5.12
N LYS A 113 14.95 -2.66 -6.34
CA LYS A 113 14.25 -3.33 -7.44
C LYS A 113 14.15 -4.83 -7.12
N PRO A 114 13.01 -5.47 -7.36
CA PRO A 114 12.87 -6.90 -7.11
C PRO A 114 13.80 -7.71 -8.01
N ALA A 115 14.39 -8.77 -7.46
CA ALA A 115 15.26 -9.68 -8.21
C ALA A 115 14.48 -10.59 -9.19
N LYS A 116 13.16 -10.70 -8.99
CA LYS A 116 12.23 -11.45 -9.83
C LYS A 116 10.98 -10.62 -10.03
N SER A 117 10.66 -10.36 -11.30
CA SER A 117 9.45 -9.66 -11.73
C SER A 117 8.65 -10.56 -12.67
N SER A 118 7.35 -10.31 -12.77
CA SER A 118 6.59 -10.86 -13.90
C SER A 118 7.07 -10.20 -15.20
N PRO A 119 6.94 -10.87 -16.37
CA PRO A 119 7.37 -10.29 -17.64
C PRO A 119 6.73 -8.92 -17.95
N SER A 120 5.51 -8.67 -17.47
CA SER A 120 4.82 -7.39 -17.66
C SER A 120 5.25 -6.29 -16.68
N HIS A 121 5.98 -6.62 -15.62
CA HIS A 121 6.40 -5.66 -14.57
C HIS A 121 7.91 -5.39 -14.56
N GLU A 122 8.68 -6.14 -15.35
CA GLU A 122 10.14 -5.99 -15.39
C GLU A 122 10.55 -4.55 -15.73
N GLY A 123 11.41 -3.97 -14.88
CA GLY A 123 11.91 -2.61 -15.05
C GLY A 123 10.95 -1.48 -14.65
N ILE A 124 9.69 -1.78 -14.34
CA ILE A 124 8.67 -0.78 -13.98
C ILE A 124 8.15 -0.92 -12.54
N GLU A 125 8.88 -1.63 -11.68
CA GLU A 125 8.54 -1.77 -10.26
C GLU A 125 9.77 -1.65 -9.35
N GLN A 126 9.52 -1.19 -8.12
CA GLN A 126 10.48 -1.12 -7.04
C GLN A 126 9.76 -1.37 -5.72
N VAL A 127 10.44 -1.98 -4.76
CA VAL A 127 9.84 -2.31 -3.47
C VAL A 127 10.56 -1.53 -2.38
N LEU A 128 9.78 -0.83 -1.57
CA LEU A 128 10.26 -0.10 -0.39
C LEU A 128 9.65 -0.73 0.86
N VAL A 129 10.44 -0.84 1.93
CA VAL A 129 9.98 -1.27 3.24
C VAL A 129 10.25 -0.17 4.24
N TRP A 130 9.21 0.18 4.97
CA TRP A 130 9.19 1.23 5.97
C TRP A 130 8.86 0.63 7.32
N ARG A 131 9.59 1.02 8.35
CA ARG A 131 9.29 0.68 9.74
C ARG A 131 8.60 1.86 10.40
N ARG A 132 7.45 1.63 11.02
CA ARG A 132 6.77 2.63 11.84
C ARG A 132 7.58 2.85 13.12
N ASN A 133 7.99 4.10 13.39
CA ASN A 133 8.82 4.50 14.52
C ASN A 133 8.04 4.46 15.84
#